data_AF-A0AB40CC32-F1
#
_entry.id   AF-A0AB40CC32-F1
#
_cell.length_a   1.000
_cell.length_b   1.000
_cell.length_c   1.000
_cell.angle_alpha   90.00
_cell.angle_beta   90.00
_cell.angle_gamma   90.00
#
_symmetry.space_group_name_H-M   'P 1'
#
loop_
_entity.id
_entity.type
_entity.pdbx_description
1 polymer ?
#
loop_
_entity_poly.entity_id
_entity_poly.type
_entity_poly.pdbx_seq_one_letter_code
_entity_poly.pdbx_strand_id
1 'polypeptide(L)'
;MATSSNPGCIIQLGVPVFDGEGYEHWCIKMKTYFRSQDLWDLVEKGFVESDAKDEEEAKMKESKRKDAKDEEEAKAKENKKRDAKALYILQQAVHPALFSRISSANTANEAWERLKTQFLGSPKIMAVKIQSLRQVFENLHRKENESVQFYISRVNDLANQMRGLGDTMPEQLAVGKILRSLGPKYNHLVAAIGEAKDLTKLTMDELSGSLQAHESLMISQDDKTESKLLQ
;
A
#
# COMPACT_ATOMS: atom_id res chain seq x y z
N MET A 1 22.29 39.23 -27.32
CA MET A 1 21.83 38.57 -26.08
C MET A 1 20.32 38.43 -26.15
N ALA A 2 19.83 37.21 -26.30
CA ALA A 2 18.42 36.87 -26.06
C ALA A 2 18.39 35.37 -25.76
N THR A 3 18.49 35.03 -24.47
CA THR A 3 18.21 33.69 -23.97
C THR A 3 16.70 33.54 -23.90
N SER A 4 16.08 32.85 -24.86
CA SER A 4 14.69 32.44 -24.73
C SER A 4 14.60 31.35 -23.66
N SER A 5 14.04 31.74 -22.52
CA SER A 5 13.59 30.83 -21.47
C SER A 5 12.59 29.82 -22.05
N ASN A 6 12.90 28.53 -21.95
CA ASN A 6 12.01 27.45 -22.32
C ASN A 6 11.00 27.24 -21.18
N PRO A 7 9.69 27.50 -21.37
CA PRO A 7 8.72 27.36 -20.30
C PRO A 7 8.39 25.88 -20.06
N GLY A 8 8.62 25.42 -18.84
CA GLY A 8 7.94 24.28 -18.22
C GLY A 8 8.05 22.94 -18.94
N CYS A 9 9.13 22.21 -18.71
CA CYS A 9 9.16 20.78 -19.01
C CYS A 9 8.13 20.08 -18.10
N ILE A 10 6.93 19.83 -18.63
CA ILE A 10 5.97 18.93 -17.99
C ILE A 10 6.63 17.56 -18.02
N ILE A 11 7.15 17.10 -16.87
CA ILE A 11 7.70 15.75 -16.74
C ILE A 11 6.52 14.80 -16.97
N GLN A 12 6.44 14.24 -18.17
CA GLN A 12 5.48 13.21 -18.50
C GLN A 12 5.92 11.95 -17.75
N LEU A 13 5.28 11.67 -16.61
CA LEU A 13 5.53 10.47 -15.84
C LEU A 13 5.25 9.27 -16.76
N GLY A 14 6.28 8.45 -17.02
CA GLY A 14 6.11 7.23 -17.79
C GLY A 14 5.12 6.31 -17.08
N VAL A 15 4.19 5.73 -17.85
CA VAL A 15 3.24 4.74 -17.32
C VAL A 15 4.05 3.52 -16.85
N PRO A 16 3.94 3.10 -15.58
CA PRO A 16 4.64 1.92 -15.12
C PRO A 16 4.06 0.68 -15.82
N VAL A 17 4.91 -0.09 -16.50
CA VAL A 17 4.49 -1.32 -17.20
C VAL A 17 4.64 -2.51 -16.25
N PHE A 18 3.62 -3.37 -16.24
CA PHE A 18 3.58 -4.61 -15.48
C PHE A 18 3.84 -5.80 -16.39
N ASP A 19 4.90 -6.55 -16.10
CA ASP A 19 5.34 -7.72 -16.85
C ASP A 19 4.84 -9.05 -16.26
N GLY A 20 4.27 -9.03 -15.05
CA GLY A 20 3.78 -10.20 -14.33
C GLY A 20 4.49 -10.43 -13.01
N GLU A 21 5.63 -9.78 -12.78
CA GLU A 21 6.39 -9.88 -11.54
C GLU A 21 6.27 -8.60 -10.70
N GLY A 22 6.41 -8.73 -9.39
CA GLY A 22 6.39 -7.57 -8.49
C GLY A 22 5.09 -6.77 -8.50
N TYR A 23 3.94 -7.44 -8.62
CA TYR A 23 2.61 -6.80 -8.64
C TYR A 23 2.41 -5.79 -7.49
N GLU A 24 2.93 -6.08 -6.30
CA GLU A 24 2.89 -5.18 -5.14
C GLU A 24 3.58 -3.84 -5.41
N HIS A 25 4.76 -3.85 -6.05
CA HIS A 25 5.50 -2.64 -6.40
C HIS A 25 4.82 -1.89 -7.54
N TRP A 26 4.38 -2.62 -8.58
CA TRP A 26 3.68 -2.02 -9.71
C TRP A 26 2.37 -1.36 -9.26
N CYS A 27 1.56 -2.03 -8.44
CA CYS A 27 0.26 -1.49 -8.04
C CYS A 27 0.41 -0.21 -7.19
N ILE A 28 1.46 -0.07 -6.37
CA ILE A 28 1.76 1.16 -5.63
C ILE A 28 2.11 2.31 -6.59
N LYS A 29 2.98 2.05 -7.58
CA LYS A 29 3.34 3.04 -8.60
C LYS A 29 2.12 3.47 -9.42
N MET A 30 1.31 2.50 -9.81
CA MET A 30 0.11 2.74 -10.61
C MET A 30 -0.98 3.51 -9.84
N LYS A 31 -1.21 3.18 -8.56
CA LYS A 31 -2.06 3.98 -7.65
C LYS A 31 -1.62 5.43 -7.60
N THR A 32 -0.32 5.66 -7.44
CA THR A 32 0.26 7.01 -7.39
C THR A 32 0.07 7.75 -8.71
N TYR A 33 0.26 7.07 -9.84
CA TYR A 33 0.02 7.62 -11.17
C TYR A 33 -1.44 8.02 -11.38
N PHE A 34 -2.41 7.20 -10.94
CA PHE A 34 -3.81 7.59 -11.05
C PHE A 34 -4.20 8.74 -10.12
N ARG A 35 -3.63 8.82 -8.92
CA ARG A 35 -3.84 9.95 -8.01
C ARG A 35 -3.31 11.26 -8.59
N SER A 36 -2.15 11.24 -9.26
CA SER A 36 -1.60 12.45 -9.88
C SER A 36 -2.44 12.96 -11.06
N GLN A 37 -3.32 12.11 -11.62
CA GLN A 37 -4.25 12.46 -12.68
C GLN A 37 -5.70 12.63 -12.22
N ASP A 38 -5.96 12.57 -10.91
CA ASP A 38 -7.30 12.60 -10.34
C ASP A 38 -8.22 11.48 -10.90
N LEU A 39 -7.68 10.28 -11.13
CA LEU A 39 -8.44 9.15 -11.69
C LEU A 39 -8.66 8.01 -10.68
N TRP A 40 -7.99 8.05 -9.53
CA TRP A 40 -7.96 6.92 -8.58
C TRP A 40 -9.34 6.57 -8.02
N ASP A 41 -10.17 7.56 -7.67
CA ASP A 41 -11.51 7.29 -7.14
C ASP A 41 -12.40 6.51 -8.13
N LEU A 42 -12.29 6.79 -9.43
CA LEU A 42 -13.00 6.05 -10.48
C LEU A 42 -12.46 4.62 -10.62
N VAL A 43 -11.14 4.45 -10.56
CA VAL A 43 -10.51 3.12 -10.64
C VAL A 43 -10.85 2.27 -9.41
N GLU A 44 -10.93 2.86 -8.23
CA GLU A 44 -11.17 2.13 -6.98
C GLU A 44 -12.65 1.84 -6.72
N LYS A 45 -13.52 2.83 -6.93
CA LYS A 45 -14.96 2.74 -6.58
C LYS A 45 -15.86 2.48 -7.78
N GLY A 46 -15.34 2.66 -9.00
CA GLY A 46 -16.14 2.67 -10.22
C GLY A 46 -17.01 3.93 -10.32
N PHE A 47 -17.91 3.92 -11.29
CA PHE A 47 -18.97 4.90 -11.44
C PHE A 47 -20.25 4.20 -11.89
N VAL A 48 -21.41 4.80 -11.64
CA VAL A 48 -22.68 4.29 -12.15
C VAL A 48 -22.79 4.69 -13.61
N GLU A 49 -22.75 3.71 -14.49
CA GLU A 49 -23.03 3.93 -15.90
C GLU A 49 -24.55 4.04 -16.05
N SER A 50 -25.08 5.22 -16.41
CA SER A 50 -26.44 5.29 -16.92
C SER A 50 -26.41 4.77 -18.35
N ASP A 51 -27.10 3.66 -18.59
CA ASP A 51 -27.24 3.10 -19.92
C ASP A 51 -28.09 4.04 -20.78
N ALA A 52 -27.72 4.18 -22.05
CA ALA A 52 -28.50 4.94 -23.03
C ALA A 52 -29.92 4.36 -23.27
N LYS A 53 -30.20 3.15 -22.78
CA LYS A 53 -31.55 2.53 -22.84
C LYS A 53 -32.52 3.16 -21.83
N ASP A 54 -32.03 3.62 -20.70
CA ASP A 54 -32.84 4.34 -19.71
C ASP A 54 -33.16 5.76 -20.18
N GLU A 55 -32.40 6.31 -21.12
CA GLU A 55 -32.64 7.63 -21.71
C GLU A 55 -33.89 7.66 -22.64
N GLU A 56 -34.27 6.55 -23.25
CA GLU A 56 -35.52 6.47 -24.04
C GLU A 56 -36.76 6.29 -23.14
N GLU A 57 -36.69 5.46 -22.10
CA GLU A 57 -37.81 5.31 -21.14
C GLU A 57 -37.99 6.55 -20.23
N ALA A 58 -36.91 7.24 -19.86
CA ALA A 58 -36.96 8.45 -19.04
C ALA A 58 -37.43 9.71 -19.80
N LYS A 59 -37.46 9.70 -21.13
CA LYS A 59 -38.04 10.80 -21.94
C LYS A 59 -39.56 10.88 -21.83
N MET A 60 -40.23 9.82 -21.36
CA MET A 60 -41.70 9.75 -21.31
C MET A 60 -42.33 10.15 -19.97
N LYS A 61 -41.53 10.40 -18.90
CA LYS A 61 -42.06 10.82 -17.59
C LYS A 61 -41.49 12.14 -17.10
N GLU A 62 -42.23 13.17 -17.51
CA GLU A 62 -42.66 14.31 -16.72
C GLU A 62 -41.68 15.44 -16.36
N SER A 63 -42.17 16.62 -16.69
CA SER A 63 -41.62 17.95 -16.46
C SER A 63 -41.55 18.28 -14.97
N LYS A 64 -40.33 18.32 -14.41
CA LYS A 64 -39.87 19.26 -13.37
C LYS A 64 -38.40 18.99 -13.05
N ARG A 65 -37.59 20.07 -13.03
CA ARG A 65 -36.14 20.16 -12.73
C ARG A 65 -35.21 19.86 -13.93
N LYS A 66 -35.14 20.82 -14.86
CA LYS A 66 -34.25 20.77 -16.02
C LYS A 66 -32.78 20.99 -15.63
N ASP A 67 -32.51 21.95 -14.75
CA ASP A 67 -31.13 22.37 -14.42
C ASP A 67 -30.34 21.31 -13.63
N ALA A 68 -30.97 20.61 -12.68
CA ALA A 68 -30.31 19.56 -11.89
C ALA A 68 -30.03 18.27 -12.71
N LYS A 69 -30.85 18.00 -13.73
CA LYS A 69 -30.71 16.83 -14.60
C LYS A 69 -29.59 17.05 -15.63
N ASP A 70 -29.49 18.27 -16.15
CA ASP A 70 -28.43 18.66 -17.09
C ASP A 70 -27.04 18.60 -16.43
N GLU A 71 -26.93 18.99 -15.14
CA GLU A 71 -25.69 18.86 -14.36
C GLU A 71 -25.30 17.40 -14.07
N GLU A 72 -26.27 16.55 -13.73
CA GLU A 72 -26.04 15.12 -13.47
C GLU A 72 -25.62 14.37 -14.75
N GLU A 73 -26.25 14.67 -15.88
CA GLU A 73 -25.91 14.09 -17.18
C GLU A 73 -24.54 14.57 -17.68
N ALA A 74 -24.20 15.85 -17.47
CA ALA A 74 -22.87 16.38 -17.78
C ALA A 74 -21.78 15.67 -16.96
N LYS A 75 -22.03 15.46 -15.67
CA LYS A 75 -21.12 14.75 -14.76
C LYS A 75 -20.96 13.28 -15.14
N ALA A 76 -22.04 12.61 -15.54
CA ALA A 76 -21.98 11.22 -16.02
C ALA A 76 -21.15 11.09 -17.30
N LYS A 77 -21.32 12.02 -18.26
CA LYS A 77 -20.50 12.07 -19.49
C LYS A 77 -19.03 12.36 -19.19
N GLU A 78 -18.73 13.23 -18.22
CA GLU A 78 -17.37 13.49 -17.77
C GLU A 78 -16.74 12.23 -17.15
N ASN A 79 -17.46 11.54 -16.25
CA ASN A 79 -17.00 10.31 -15.63
C ASN A 79 -16.72 9.21 -16.67
N LYS A 80 -17.58 9.03 -17.68
CA LYS A 80 -17.35 8.09 -18.80
C LYS A 80 -16.04 8.40 -19.53
N LYS A 81 -15.75 9.68 -19.81
CA LYS A 81 -14.48 10.09 -20.46
C LYS A 81 -13.26 9.82 -19.57
N ARG A 82 -13.37 10.12 -18.28
CA ARG A 82 -12.29 9.91 -17.30
C ARG A 82 -12.02 8.43 -17.06
N ASP A 83 -13.06 7.61 -16.98
CA ASP A 83 -12.95 6.16 -16.88
C ASP A 83 -12.31 5.55 -18.13
N ALA A 84 -12.77 5.94 -19.33
CA ALA A 84 -12.16 5.49 -20.59
C ALA A 84 -10.65 5.85 -20.65
N LYS A 85 -10.28 7.05 -20.17
CA LYS A 85 -8.88 7.44 -20.04
C LYS A 85 -8.12 6.54 -19.05
N ALA A 86 -8.72 6.24 -17.89
CA ALA A 86 -8.10 5.37 -16.88
C ALA A 86 -7.96 3.92 -17.37
N LEU A 87 -8.96 3.40 -18.08
CA LEU A 87 -8.92 2.08 -18.70
C LEU A 87 -7.83 2.00 -19.78
N TYR A 88 -7.72 3.01 -20.64
CA TYR A 88 -6.64 3.10 -21.62
C TYR A 88 -5.26 3.08 -20.95
N ILE A 89 -5.10 3.83 -19.86
CA ILE A 89 -3.85 3.82 -19.08
C ILE A 89 -3.57 2.41 -18.53
N LEU A 90 -4.56 1.69 -17.99
CA LEU A 90 -4.38 0.31 -17.51
C LEU A 90 -3.98 -0.65 -18.63
N GLN A 91 -4.59 -0.50 -19.80
CA GLN A 91 -4.28 -1.31 -20.99
C GLN A 91 -2.83 -1.10 -21.46
N GLN A 92 -2.33 0.14 -21.41
CA GLN A 92 -0.94 0.46 -21.73
C GLN A 92 0.05 0.05 -20.63
N ALA A 93 -0.42 -0.04 -19.38
CA ALA A 93 0.39 -0.38 -18.22
C ALA A 93 0.58 -1.88 -18.02
N VAL A 94 0.00 -2.73 -18.87
CA VAL A 94 0.22 -4.18 -18.81
C VAL A 94 0.98 -4.65 -20.04
N HIS A 95 1.89 -5.60 -19.83
CA HIS A 95 2.60 -6.25 -20.92
C HIS A 95 1.58 -6.96 -21.84
N PRO A 96 1.80 -7.00 -23.17
CA PRO A 96 0.86 -7.62 -24.12
C PRO A 96 0.45 -9.06 -23.76
N ALA A 97 1.35 -9.83 -23.14
CA ALA A 97 1.06 -11.19 -22.65
C ALA A 97 -0.04 -11.24 -21.56
N LEU A 98 -0.22 -10.15 -20.81
CA LEU A 98 -1.21 -10.01 -19.74
C LEU A 98 -2.47 -9.26 -20.21
N PHE A 99 -2.45 -8.63 -21.38
CA PHE A 99 -3.57 -7.84 -21.90
C PHE A 99 -4.87 -8.66 -22.00
N SER A 100 -4.79 -9.93 -22.41
CA SER A 100 -5.95 -10.84 -22.50
C SER A 100 -6.72 -11.01 -21.19
N ARG A 101 -6.10 -10.68 -20.04
CA ARG A 101 -6.71 -10.76 -18.72
C ARG A 101 -7.67 -9.61 -18.44
N ILE A 102 -7.42 -8.45 -19.05
CA ILE A 102 -8.22 -7.24 -18.88
C ILE A 102 -8.97 -6.83 -20.16
N SER A 103 -8.79 -7.56 -21.27
CA SER A 103 -9.33 -7.18 -22.58
C SER A 103 -10.87 -7.11 -22.64
N SER A 104 -11.57 -7.87 -21.80
CA SER A 104 -13.03 -7.82 -21.70
C SER A 104 -13.55 -7.00 -20.52
N ALA A 105 -12.71 -6.15 -19.91
CA ALA A 105 -13.17 -5.16 -18.94
C ALA A 105 -13.70 -3.93 -19.67
N ASN A 106 -14.89 -3.47 -19.30
CA ASN A 106 -15.53 -2.29 -19.91
C ASN A 106 -15.19 -1.00 -19.16
N THR A 107 -14.81 -1.10 -17.89
CA THR A 107 -14.44 0.04 -17.04
C THR A 107 -13.03 -0.11 -16.48
N ALA A 108 -12.42 1.01 -16.07
CA ALA A 108 -11.12 0.98 -15.43
C ALA A 108 -11.16 0.21 -14.09
N ASN A 109 -12.28 0.30 -13.37
CA ASN A 109 -12.50 -0.44 -12.13
C ASN A 109 -12.51 -1.96 -12.36
N GLU A 110 -13.24 -2.43 -13.38
CA GLU A 110 -13.26 -3.85 -13.72
C GLU A 110 -11.87 -4.37 -14.10
N ALA A 111 -11.13 -3.61 -14.91
CA ALA A 111 -9.78 -3.98 -15.31
C ALA A 111 -8.85 -4.07 -14.09
N TRP A 112 -8.94 -3.10 -13.18
CA TRP A 112 -8.17 -3.06 -11.94
C TRP A 112 -8.49 -4.24 -11.01
N GLU A 113 -9.77 -4.51 -10.76
CA GLU A 113 -10.18 -5.62 -9.87
C GLU A 113 -9.85 -7.00 -10.47
N ARG A 114 -9.83 -7.15 -11.80
CA ARG A 114 -9.34 -8.38 -12.45
C ARG A 114 -7.86 -8.60 -12.22
N LEU A 115 -7.02 -7.58 -12.42
CA LEU A 115 -5.59 -7.67 -12.14
C LEU A 115 -5.36 -7.99 -10.66
N LYS A 116 -6.01 -7.27 -9.76
CA LYS A 116 -5.93 -7.50 -8.32
C LYS A 116 -6.31 -8.93 -7.95
N THR A 117 -7.44 -9.43 -8.47
CA THR A 117 -7.91 -10.79 -8.21
C THR A 117 -6.96 -11.85 -8.76
N GLN A 118 -6.37 -11.62 -9.93
CA GLN A 118 -5.45 -12.56 -10.55
C GLN A 118 -4.13 -12.70 -9.76
N PHE A 119 -3.57 -11.59 -9.27
CA PHE A 119 -2.24 -11.58 -8.65
C PHE A 119 -2.25 -11.64 -7.12
N LEU A 120 -3.27 -11.09 -6.46
CA LEU A 120 -3.42 -11.18 -5.00
C LEU A 120 -4.37 -12.32 -4.57
N GLY A 121 -5.26 -12.73 -5.46
CA GLY A 121 -6.36 -13.66 -5.18
C GLY A 121 -7.69 -12.93 -4.97
N SER A 122 -8.79 -13.70 -4.89
CA SER A 122 -10.10 -13.13 -4.56
C SER A 122 -10.11 -12.50 -3.17
N PRO A 123 -11.07 -11.60 -2.86
CA PRO A 123 -11.19 -11.01 -1.52
C PRO A 123 -11.23 -12.05 -0.39
N LYS A 124 -11.86 -13.21 -0.64
CA LYS A 124 -11.87 -14.35 0.31
C LYS A 124 -10.48 -14.94 0.52
N ILE A 125 -9.72 -15.17 -0.56
CA ILE A 125 -8.35 -15.69 -0.48
C ILE A 125 -7.43 -14.68 0.21
N MET A 126 -7.55 -13.39 -0.12
CA MET A 126 -6.78 -12.32 0.51
C MET A 126 -7.06 -12.26 2.02
N ALA A 127 -8.32 -12.36 2.44
CA ALA A 127 -8.69 -12.42 3.85
C ALA A 127 -8.05 -13.61 4.58
N VAL A 128 -8.05 -14.80 3.97
CA VAL A 128 -7.38 -15.99 4.54
C VAL A 128 -5.86 -15.80 4.64
N LYS A 129 -5.24 -15.23 3.61
CA LYS A 129 -3.79 -14.90 3.63
C LYS A 129 -3.46 -13.90 4.74
N ILE A 130 -4.27 -12.87 4.92
CA ILE A 130 -4.11 -11.89 6.01
C ILE A 130 -4.19 -12.59 7.37
N GLN A 131 -5.15 -13.49 7.58
CA GLN A 131 -5.25 -14.23 8.85
C GLN A 131 -4.02 -15.11 9.11
N SER A 132 -3.51 -15.79 8.08
CA SER A 132 -2.26 -16.56 8.17
C SER A 132 -1.08 -15.66 8.55
N LEU A 133 -0.93 -14.50 7.90
CA LEU A 133 0.12 -13.54 8.23
C LEU A 133 -0.01 -12.98 9.64
N ARG A 134 -1.23 -12.71 10.12
CA ARG A 134 -1.49 -12.28 11.50
C ARG A 134 -1.05 -13.34 12.50
N GLN A 135 -1.35 -14.60 12.24
CA GLN A 135 -0.89 -15.70 13.09
C GLN A 135 0.65 -15.78 13.13
N VAL A 136 1.32 -15.62 11.98
CA VAL A 136 2.79 -15.58 11.92
C VAL A 136 3.32 -14.36 12.69
N PHE A 137 2.70 -13.19 12.52
CA PHE A 137 3.07 -11.96 13.21
C PHE A 137 2.88 -12.08 14.73
N GLU A 138 1.79 -12.67 15.20
CA GLU A 138 1.52 -12.91 16.62
C GLU A 138 2.53 -13.86 17.26
N ASN A 139 2.95 -14.90 16.53
CA ASN A 139 3.95 -15.85 16.99
C ASN A 139 5.40 -15.40 16.77
N LEU A 140 5.62 -14.31 16.03
CA LEU A 140 6.97 -13.83 15.73
C LEU A 140 7.67 -13.36 17.02
N HIS A 141 8.88 -13.81 17.27
CA HIS A 141 9.72 -13.32 18.36
C HIS A 141 11.17 -13.21 17.89
N ARG A 142 11.97 -12.42 18.61
CA ARG A 142 13.41 -12.36 18.39
C ARG A 142 14.01 -13.73 18.73
N LYS A 143 14.89 -14.24 17.87
CA LYS A 143 15.69 -15.44 18.18
C LYS A 143 16.92 -15.03 18.99
N GLU A 144 17.50 -15.96 19.75
CA GLU A 144 18.63 -15.62 20.65
C GLU A 144 19.86 -15.10 19.89
N ASN A 145 20.19 -15.74 18.77
CA ASN A 145 21.38 -15.47 17.95
C ASN A 145 21.12 -14.49 16.80
N GLU A 146 20.03 -13.75 16.86
CA GLU A 146 19.60 -12.84 15.82
C GLU A 146 19.78 -11.39 16.28
N SER A 147 20.33 -10.54 15.40
CA SER A 147 20.43 -9.12 15.68
C SER A 147 19.06 -8.46 15.78
N VAL A 148 18.95 -7.46 16.63
CA VAL A 148 17.76 -6.62 16.76
C VAL A 148 17.34 -6.07 15.40
N GLN A 149 18.30 -5.63 14.58
CA GLN A 149 17.99 -5.06 13.27
C GLN A 149 17.33 -6.08 12.33
N PHE A 150 17.82 -7.32 12.28
CA PHE A 150 17.21 -8.36 11.45
C PHE A 150 15.80 -8.70 11.94
N TYR A 151 15.60 -8.72 13.25
CA TYR A 151 14.27 -8.93 13.84
C TYR A 151 13.27 -7.83 13.49
N ILE A 152 13.68 -6.55 13.60
CA ILE A 152 12.85 -5.41 13.21
C ILE A 152 12.47 -5.49 11.72
N SER A 153 13.42 -5.84 10.85
CA SER A 153 13.13 -6.06 9.43
C SER A 153 12.06 -7.13 9.22
N ARG A 154 12.15 -8.29 9.89
CA ARG A 154 11.12 -9.35 9.77
C ARG A 154 9.73 -8.89 10.23
N VAL A 155 9.66 -8.09 11.29
CA VAL A 155 8.38 -7.50 11.75
C VAL A 155 7.81 -6.57 10.69
N ASN A 156 8.65 -5.69 10.12
CA ASN A 156 8.24 -4.75 9.08
C ASN A 156 7.81 -5.45 7.79
N ASP A 157 8.53 -6.50 7.38
CA ASP A 157 8.19 -7.28 6.19
C ASP A 157 6.80 -7.91 6.31
N LEU A 158 6.47 -8.51 7.47
CA LEU A 158 5.13 -9.03 7.72
C LEU A 158 4.07 -7.93 7.73
N ALA A 159 4.34 -6.80 8.39
CA ALA A 159 3.42 -5.66 8.41
C ALA A 159 3.16 -5.09 7.01
N ASN A 160 4.19 -5.04 6.17
CA ASN A 160 4.11 -4.58 4.79
C ASN A 160 3.34 -5.56 3.90
N GLN A 161 3.56 -6.88 4.05
CA GLN A 161 2.79 -7.90 3.34
C GLN A 161 1.30 -7.82 3.67
N MET A 162 0.95 -7.67 4.96
CA MET A 162 -0.44 -7.48 5.39
C MET A 162 -1.04 -6.21 4.76
N ARG A 163 -0.31 -5.09 4.79
CA ARG A 163 -0.75 -3.83 4.17
C ARG A 163 -0.91 -3.93 2.64
N GLY A 164 -0.04 -4.69 1.98
CA GLY A 164 -0.12 -4.98 0.54
C GLY A 164 -1.39 -5.73 0.14
N LEU A 165 -1.87 -6.61 1.02
CA LEU A 165 -3.16 -7.30 0.88
C LEU A 165 -4.37 -6.45 1.29
N GLY A 166 -4.17 -5.19 1.70
CA GLY A 166 -5.24 -4.27 2.09
C GLY A 166 -5.58 -4.28 3.58
N ASP A 167 -4.76 -4.89 4.42
CA ASP A 167 -4.95 -4.87 5.87
C ASP A 167 -4.52 -3.53 6.49
N THR A 168 -5.16 -3.16 7.59
CA THR A 168 -4.76 -1.98 8.38
C THR A 168 -3.70 -2.40 9.41
N MET A 169 -2.45 -2.04 9.13
CA MET A 169 -1.31 -2.23 10.04
C MET A 169 -0.74 -0.87 10.44
N PRO A 170 -1.22 -0.25 11.54
CA PRO A 170 -0.61 0.92 12.14
C PRO A 170 0.81 0.61 12.62
N GLU A 171 1.70 1.59 12.55
CA GLU A 171 3.09 1.47 13.01
C GLU A 171 3.18 1.03 14.48
N GLN A 172 2.26 1.53 15.31
CA GLN A 172 2.15 1.25 16.73
C GLN A 172 1.94 -0.25 17.03
N LEU A 173 1.27 -0.99 16.13
CA LEU A 173 1.13 -2.44 16.29
C LEU A 173 2.48 -3.14 16.12
N ALA A 174 3.32 -2.69 15.17
CA ALA A 174 4.66 -3.22 14.96
C ALA A 174 5.60 -2.84 16.11
N VAL A 175 5.58 -1.58 16.54
CA VAL A 175 6.34 -1.08 17.71
C VAL A 175 5.98 -1.88 18.96
N GLY A 176 4.69 -2.01 19.27
CA GLY A 176 4.22 -2.79 20.41
C GLY A 176 4.57 -4.27 20.30
N LYS A 177 4.54 -4.83 19.09
CA LYS A 177 4.94 -6.22 18.85
C LYS A 177 6.42 -6.45 19.18
N ILE A 178 7.31 -5.57 18.72
CA ILE A 178 8.74 -5.64 19.00
C ILE A 178 8.97 -5.61 20.51
N LEU A 179 8.46 -4.59 21.20
CA LEU A 179 8.63 -4.42 22.65
C LEU A 179 8.19 -5.65 23.46
N ARG A 180 7.11 -6.33 23.05
CA ARG A 180 6.59 -7.53 23.72
C ARG A 180 7.35 -8.82 23.41
N SER A 181 8.24 -8.86 22.42
CA SER A 181 8.84 -10.12 21.94
C SER A 181 10.35 -10.07 21.62
N LEU A 182 11.07 -9.12 22.21
CA LEU A 182 12.55 -9.05 22.20
C LEU A 182 13.23 -10.11 23.09
N GLY A 183 12.52 -10.60 24.10
CA GLY A 183 12.99 -11.59 25.07
C GLY A 183 13.60 -10.98 26.34
N PRO A 184 13.92 -11.83 27.35
CA PRO A 184 14.21 -11.38 28.71
C PRO A 184 15.39 -10.41 28.86
N LYS A 185 16.41 -10.54 27.99
CA LYS A 185 17.61 -9.67 28.00
C LYS A 185 17.28 -8.19 27.84
N TYR A 186 16.16 -7.87 27.18
CA TYR A 186 15.74 -6.49 26.89
C TYR A 186 14.69 -5.95 27.87
N ASN A 187 14.26 -6.72 28.88
CA ASN A 187 13.16 -6.32 29.78
C ASN A 187 13.40 -4.97 30.46
N HIS A 188 14.63 -4.70 30.91
CA HIS A 188 15.00 -3.45 31.56
C HIS A 188 14.92 -2.25 30.61
N LEU A 189 15.34 -2.42 29.35
CA LEU A 189 15.24 -1.39 28.33
C LEU A 189 13.77 -1.13 27.94
N VAL A 190 12.96 -2.19 27.82
CA VAL A 190 11.53 -2.06 27.54
C VAL A 190 10.82 -1.29 28.65
N ALA A 191 11.14 -1.56 29.92
CA ALA A 191 10.61 -0.80 31.06
C ALA A 191 11.01 0.68 30.99
N ALA A 192 12.29 0.97 30.77
CA ALA A 192 12.79 2.34 30.66
C ALA A 192 12.14 3.12 29.50
N ILE A 193 11.92 2.48 28.33
CA ILE A 193 11.20 3.08 27.20
C ILE A 193 9.74 3.36 27.57
N GLY A 194 9.08 2.42 28.24
CA GLY A 194 7.68 2.56 28.67
C GLY A 194 7.47 3.68 29.70
N GLU A 195 8.45 3.91 30.57
CA GLU A 195 8.41 5.02 31.55
C GLU A 195 8.75 6.37 30.92
N ALA A 196 9.70 6.40 29.97
CA ALA A 196 10.22 7.65 29.42
C ALA A 196 9.41 8.18 28.21
N LYS A 197 8.69 7.32 27.49
CA LYS A 197 8.08 7.68 26.20
C LYS A 197 6.59 7.32 26.12
N ASP A 198 5.84 8.13 25.37
CA ASP A 198 4.46 7.83 24.99
C ASP A 198 4.45 6.77 23.88
N LEU A 199 4.11 5.52 24.22
CA LEU A 199 4.09 4.40 23.29
C LEU A 199 3.09 4.57 22.12
N THR A 200 2.12 5.48 22.22
CA THR A 200 1.19 5.77 21.13
C THR A 200 1.83 6.64 20.04
N LYS A 201 2.90 7.37 20.39
CA LYS A 201 3.64 8.29 19.51
C LYS A 201 5.04 7.82 19.17
N LEU A 202 5.54 6.80 19.86
CA LEU A 202 6.85 6.20 19.61
C LEU A 202 6.95 5.70 18.17
N THR A 203 7.93 6.21 17.42
CA THR A 203 8.16 5.80 16.03
C THR A 203 9.04 4.56 15.95
N MET A 204 8.98 3.87 14.81
CA MET A 204 9.85 2.73 14.54
C MET A 204 11.33 3.12 14.57
N ASP A 205 11.69 4.29 14.06
CA ASP A 205 13.07 4.76 14.02
C ASP A 205 13.64 5.04 15.41
N GLU A 206 12.85 5.71 16.27
CA GLU A 206 13.24 5.97 17.66
C GLU A 206 13.42 4.66 18.46
N LEU A 207 12.52 3.70 18.25
CA LEU A 207 12.63 2.38 18.86
C LEU A 207 13.88 1.66 18.36
N SER A 208 14.08 1.59 17.04
CA SER A 208 15.22 0.92 16.40
C SER A 208 16.54 1.47 16.92
N GLY A 209 16.71 2.80 16.94
CA GLY A 209 17.92 3.44 17.46
C GLY A 209 18.19 3.11 18.93
N SER A 210 17.14 3.09 19.77
CA SER A 210 17.28 2.73 21.19
C SER A 210 17.71 1.29 21.39
N LEU A 211 17.13 0.35 20.62
CA LEU A 211 17.44 -1.07 20.72
C LEU A 211 18.83 -1.41 20.17
N GLN A 212 19.24 -0.81 19.05
CA GLN A 212 20.56 -0.99 18.45
C GLN A 212 21.69 -0.43 19.33
N ALA A 213 21.47 0.75 19.93
CA ALA A 213 22.44 1.34 20.86
C ALA A 213 22.67 0.41 22.05
N HIS A 214 21.59 -0.19 22.58
CA HIS A 214 21.68 -1.14 23.67
C HIS A 214 22.37 -2.46 23.25
N GLU A 215 22.01 -3.03 22.10
CA GLU A 215 22.66 -4.24 21.56
C GLU A 215 24.18 -4.04 21.40
N SER A 216 24.62 -2.88 20.92
CA SER A 216 26.05 -2.54 20.80
C SER A 216 26.76 -2.49 22.15
N LEU A 217 26.11 -1.97 23.19
CA LEU A 217 26.66 -1.94 24.55
C LEU A 217 26.79 -3.35 25.13
N MET A 218 25.79 -4.22 24.92
CA MET A 218 25.81 -5.60 25.40
C MET A 218 26.97 -6.40 24.78
N ILE A 219 27.17 -6.30 23.46
CA ILE A 219 28.29 -6.95 22.76
C ILE A 219 29.63 -6.50 23.37
N SER A 220 29.80 -5.20 23.61
CA SER A 220 31.03 -4.65 24.20
C SER A 220 31.31 -5.12 25.65
N GLN A 221 30.27 -5.54 26.38
CA GLN A 221 30.40 -6.06 27.75
C GLN A 221 30.72 -7.55 27.74
N ASP A 222 30.14 -8.32 26.81
CA ASP A 222 30.43 -9.74 26.63
C ASP A 222 31.90 -9.93 26.20
N ASP A 223 32.41 -9.14 25.25
CA ASP A 223 33.82 -9.16 24.81
C ASP A 223 34.81 -8.91 25.97
N LYS A 224 34.47 -7.96 26.85
CA LYS A 224 35.29 -7.62 28.04
C LYS A 224 35.25 -8.73 29.09
N THR A 225 34.18 -9.50 29.15
CA THR A 225 34.00 -10.57 30.13
C THR A 225 34.73 -11.83 29.68
N GLU A 226 34.66 -12.18 28.39
CA GLU A 226 35.45 -13.28 27.82
C GLU A 226 36.96 -13.01 27.90
N SER A 227 37.40 -11.79 27.59
CA SER A 227 38.82 -11.43 27.71
C SER A 227 39.38 -11.51 29.13
N LYS A 228 38.54 -11.40 30.16
CA LYS A 228 38.94 -11.55 31.57
C LYS A 228 38.95 -12.99 32.06
N LEU A 229 38.21 -13.89 31.40
CA LEU A 229 38.14 -15.31 31.76
C LEU A 229 39.28 -16.13 31.12
N LEU A 230 39.94 -15.59 30.09
CA LEU A 230 41.07 -16.21 29.39
C LEU A 230 42.45 -15.75 29.90
N GLN A 231 42.50 -14.90 30.93
CA GLN A 231 43.72 -14.48 31.64
C GLN A 231 43.78 -15.11 33.04
#